data_AF-A0A3S1X9R5-F1
#
_entry.id   AF-A0A3S1X9R5-F1
#
_cell.length_a   1.000
_cell.length_b   1.000
_cell.length_c   1.000
_cell.angle_alpha   90.00
_cell.angle_beta   90.00
_cell.angle_gamma   90.00
#
_symmetry.space_group_name_H-M   'P 1'
#
loop_
_entity.id
_entity.type
_entity.pdbx_description
1 polymer ?
#
loop_
_entity_poly.entity_id
_entity_poly.type
_entity_poly.pdbx_seq_one_letter_code
_entity_poly.pdbx_strand_id
1 'polypeptide(L)'
;DRLIVLGVSGEQAEPFWLAVRGNLDRLADAVNWWRILREGPQEKPQFSDDDRDFLRQAFDLLPEEPWTATIWKDWTGKIREATGRKGKALFMPLRTALTGLPSGPELADLLPLMGREGTLARRP
;
A
#
# COMPACT_ATOMS: atom_id res chain seq x y z
N ASP A 1 -10.97 -11.45 -21.36
CA ASP A 1 -10.08 -10.39 -20.86
C ASP A 1 -8.79 -11.03 -20.35
N ARG A 2 -7.60 -10.49 -20.70
CA ARG A 2 -6.30 -11.13 -20.39
C ARG A 2 -6.00 -11.20 -18.89
N LEU A 3 -6.55 -10.27 -18.10
CA LEU A 3 -6.39 -10.25 -16.65
C LEU A 3 -7.20 -11.35 -15.94
N ILE A 4 -8.38 -11.69 -16.45
CA ILE A 4 -9.21 -12.78 -15.93
C ILE A 4 -8.47 -14.11 -16.02
N VAL A 5 -7.78 -14.36 -17.13
CA VAL A 5 -6.94 -15.57 -17.33
C VAL A 5 -5.82 -15.66 -16.30
N LEU A 6 -5.39 -14.52 -15.75
CA LEU A 6 -4.34 -14.40 -14.74
C LEU A 6 -4.90 -14.38 -13.30
N GLY A 7 -6.20 -14.63 -13.11
CA GLY A 7 -6.84 -14.65 -11.79
C GLY A 7 -7.23 -13.27 -11.23
N VAL A 8 -7.06 -12.20 -12.02
CA VAL A 8 -7.48 -10.84 -11.65
C VAL A 8 -8.92 -10.61 -12.13
N SER A 9 -9.86 -10.56 -11.19
CA SER A 9 -11.30 -10.48 -11.48
C SER A 9 -12.10 -9.84 -10.34
N GLY A 10 -13.36 -9.53 -10.59
CA GLY A 10 -14.27 -8.87 -9.64
C GLY A 10 -14.27 -7.35 -9.74
N GLU A 11 -15.03 -6.69 -8.86
CA GLU A 11 -15.28 -5.23 -8.90
C GLU A 11 -14.00 -4.38 -8.75
N GLN A 12 -12.99 -4.91 -8.08
CA GLN A 12 -11.71 -4.22 -7.89
C GLN A 12 -10.73 -4.42 -9.05
N ALA A 13 -11.02 -5.27 -10.04
CA ALA A 13 -10.06 -5.63 -11.09
C ALA A 13 -9.69 -4.46 -12.01
N GLU A 14 -10.67 -3.66 -12.44
CA GLU A 14 -10.41 -2.47 -13.27
C GLU A 14 -9.69 -1.36 -12.48
N PRO A 15 -10.16 -0.95 -11.28
CA PRO A 15 -9.41 -0.02 -10.43
C PRO A 15 -7.97 -0.46 -10.16
N PHE A 16 -7.76 -1.75 -9.88
CA PHE A 16 -6.43 -2.33 -9.73
C PHE A 16 -5.59 -2.19 -10.99
N TRP A 17 -6.15 -2.56 -12.16
CA TRP A 17 -5.42 -2.44 -13.42
C TRP A 17 -4.98 -1.01 -13.67
N LEU A 18 -5.85 -0.03 -13.45
CA LEU A 18 -5.53 1.38 -13.58
C LEU A 18 -4.39 1.80 -12.66
N ALA A 19 -4.38 1.33 -11.41
CA ALA A 19 -3.34 1.63 -10.42
C ALA A 19 -1.97 1.05 -10.78
N VAL A 20 -1.91 -0.15 -11.38
CA VAL A 20 -0.63 -0.85 -11.58
C VAL A 20 -0.07 -0.78 -12.99
N ARG A 21 -0.91 -0.64 -14.03
CA ARG A 21 -0.51 -0.81 -15.45
C ARG A 21 0.65 0.08 -15.91
N GLY A 22 0.79 1.27 -15.31
CA GLY A 22 1.87 2.20 -15.63
C GLY A 22 3.23 1.83 -15.03
N ASN A 23 3.27 0.85 -14.13
CA ASN A 23 4.45 0.41 -13.38
C ASN A 23 4.82 -1.06 -13.69
N LEU A 24 4.19 -1.71 -14.66
CA LEU A 24 4.51 -3.11 -14.98
C LEU A 24 5.57 -3.18 -16.08
N ASP A 25 6.63 -3.98 -15.86
CA ASP A 25 7.56 -4.36 -16.92
C ASP A 25 6.95 -5.47 -17.79
N ARG A 26 6.20 -6.39 -17.17
CA ARG A 26 5.51 -7.50 -17.82
C ARG A 26 4.09 -7.64 -17.28
N LEU A 27 3.17 -8.11 -18.12
CA LEU A 27 1.78 -8.36 -17.71
C LEU A 27 1.69 -9.34 -16.53
N ALA A 28 2.61 -10.31 -16.45
CA ALA A 28 2.68 -11.26 -15.34
C ALA A 28 2.94 -10.60 -13.98
N ASP A 29 3.56 -9.41 -13.94
CA ASP A 29 3.82 -8.68 -12.70
C ASP A 29 2.51 -8.22 -12.04
N ALA A 30 1.43 -8.08 -12.82
CA ALA A 30 0.09 -7.80 -12.30
C ALA A 30 -0.38 -8.90 -11.34
N VAL A 31 0.01 -10.16 -11.54
CA VAL A 31 -0.38 -11.26 -10.64
C VAL A 31 0.23 -11.06 -9.25
N ASN A 32 1.49 -10.66 -9.20
CA ASN A 32 2.18 -10.39 -7.93
C ASN A 32 1.55 -9.20 -7.20
N TRP A 33 1.26 -8.11 -7.91
CA TRP A 33 0.61 -6.95 -7.32
C TRP A 33 -0.82 -7.24 -6.85
N TRP A 34 -1.57 -8.05 -7.61
CA TRP A 34 -2.90 -8.49 -7.21
C TRP A 34 -2.85 -9.29 -5.92
N ARG A 35 -1.89 -10.21 -5.82
CA ARG A 35 -1.64 -11.00 -4.62
C ARG A 35 -1.26 -10.12 -3.43
N ILE A 36 -0.34 -9.17 -3.62
CA ILE A 36 0.06 -8.20 -2.58
C ILE A 36 -1.15 -7.41 -2.08
N LEU A 37 -2.04 -6.98 -2.96
CA LEU A 37 -3.22 -6.21 -2.61
C LEU A 37 -4.21 -7.03 -1.78
N ARG A 38 -4.47 -8.29 -2.20
CA ARG A 38 -5.46 -9.18 -1.59
C ARG A 38 -4.99 -9.88 -0.32
N GLU A 39 -3.72 -10.27 -0.26
CA GLU A 39 -3.15 -11.13 0.78
C GLU A 39 -2.13 -10.40 1.66
N GLY A 40 -1.62 -9.25 1.20
CA GLY A 40 -0.53 -8.53 1.86
C GLY A 40 0.87 -8.91 1.33
N PRO A 41 1.92 -8.32 1.92
CA PRO A 41 3.31 -8.67 1.63
C PRO A 41 3.55 -10.17 1.73
N GLN A 42 4.22 -10.74 0.73
CA GLN A 42 4.49 -12.18 0.68
C GLN A 42 5.57 -12.62 1.67
N GLU A 43 6.46 -11.69 2.03
CA GLU A 43 7.44 -11.84 3.09
C GLU A 43 7.25 -10.72 4.11
N LYS A 44 7.41 -11.04 5.40
CA LYS A 44 7.36 -10.04 6.47
C LYS A 44 8.61 -9.18 6.40
N PRO A 45 8.51 -7.87 6.13
CA PRO A 45 9.68 -7.03 6.05
C PRO A 45 10.33 -6.88 7.43
N GLN A 46 11.65 -6.78 7.43
CA GLN A 46 12.41 -6.44 8.61
C GLN A 46 12.59 -4.91 8.67
N PHE A 47 12.35 -4.35 9.84
CA PHE A 47 12.51 -2.92 10.12
C PHE A 47 13.54 -2.74 11.23
N SER A 48 14.28 -1.64 11.17
CA SER A 48 15.01 -1.14 12.35
C SER A 48 14.03 -0.81 13.47
N ASP A 49 14.52 -0.68 14.70
CA ASP A 49 13.66 -0.31 15.83
C ASP A 49 13.01 1.07 15.62
N ASP A 50 13.78 2.04 15.10
CA ASP A 50 13.29 3.38 14.76
C ASP A 50 12.17 3.34 13.69
N ASP A 51 12.33 2.54 12.64
CA ASP A 51 11.28 2.39 11.63
C ASP A 51 10.06 1.64 12.17
N ARG A 52 10.25 0.66 13.05
CA ARG A 52 9.14 -0.07 13.68
C ARG A 52 8.30 0.86 14.56
N ASP A 53 8.93 1.69 15.37
CA ASP A 53 8.24 2.64 16.24
C ASP A 53 7.52 3.73 15.42
N PHE A 54 8.18 4.25 14.39
CA PHE A 54 7.55 5.14 13.42
C PHE A 54 6.32 4.51 12.76
N LEU A 55 6.43 3.27 12.28
CA LEU A 55 5.32 2.58 11.61
C LEU A 55 4.16 2.31 12.57
N ARG A 56 4.42 1.94 13.82
CA ARG A 56 3.37 1.80 14.83
C ARG A 56 2.59 3.10 15.02
N GLN A 57 3.31 4.22 15.20
CA GLN A 57 2.68 5.54 15.34
C GLN A 57 1.92 5.93 14.06
N ALA A 58 2.47 5.63 12.88
CA ALA A 58 1.80 5.92 11.62
C ALA A 58 0.47 5.15 11.47
N PHE A 59 0.44 3.87 11.83
CA PHE A 59 -0.76 3.05 11.77
C PHE A 59 -1.81 3.46 12.82
N ASP A 60 -1.39 3.97 13.98
CA ASP A 60 -2.32 4.55 14.97
C ASP A 60 -3.03 5.82 14.45
N LEU A 61 -2.44 6.50 13.46
CA LEU A 61 -3.02 7.67 12.80
C LEU A 61 -3.86 7.34 11.57
N LEU A 62 -4.04 6.05 11.24
CA LEU A 62 -4.81 5.62 10.07
C LEU A 62 -6.29 6.03 10.23
N PRO A 63 -6.85 6.86 9.33
CA PRO A 63 -8.22 7.34 9.46
C PRO A 63 -9.25 6.20 9.44
N GLU A 64 -10.37 6.41 10.13
CA GLU A 64 -11.55 5.55 10.00
C GLU A 64 -12.18 5.66 8.60
N GLU A 65 -12.99 4.68 8.24
CA GLU A 65 -13.79 4.70 7.02
C GLU A 65 -15.05 5.58 7.20
N PRO A 66 -15.66 6.10 6.11
CA PRO A 66 -15.36 5.83 4.70
C PRO A 66 -14.13 6.58 4.18
N TRP A 67 -13.37 5.92 3.31
CA TRP A 67 -12.24 6.53 2.62
C TRP A 67 -12.65 7.14 1.28
N THR A 68 -11.90 8.17 0.88
CA THR A 68 -12.01 8.80 -0.45
C THR A 68 -10.64 8.73 -1.15
N ALA A 69 -10.56 9.24 -2.38
CA ALA A 69 -9.30 9.36 -3.11
C ALA A 69 -8.24 10.24 -2.39
N THR A 70 -8.61 11.01 -1.35
CA THR A 70 -7.67 11.83 -0.58
C THR A 70 -7.02 11.10 0.59
N ILE A 71 -7.44 9.87 0.90
CA ILE A 71 -7.02 9.15 2.11
C ILE A 71 -5.51 9.08 2.30
N TRP A 72 -4.76 8.86 1.21
CA TRP A 72 -3.30 8.82 1.25
C TRP A 72 -2.70 10.16 1.69
N LYS A 73 -3.20 11.27 1.12
CA LYS A 73 -2.76 12.62 1.46
C LYS A 73 -3.10 12.95 2.90
N ASP A 74 -4.32 12.63 3.34
CA ASP A 74 -4.80 12.94 4.68
C ASP A 74 -4.03 12.16 5.75
N TRP A 75 -3.81 10.86 5.51
CA TRP A 75 -3.05 10.00 6.42
C TRP A 75 -1.58 10.41 6.48
N THR A 76 -0.90 10.58 5.34
CA THR A 76 0.51 10.98 5.32
C THR A 76 0.74 12.40 5.83
N GLY A 77 -0.26 13.28 5.72
CA GLY A 77 -0.29 14.59 6.39
C GLY A 77 -0.22 14.45 7.92
N LYS A 78 -1.15 13.67 8.51
CA LYS A 78 -1.18 13.39 9.96
C LYS A 78 0.13 12.76 10.44
N ILE A 79 0.66 11.78 9.70
CA ILE A 79 1.93 11.14 10.04
C ILE A 79 3.07 12.17 10.07
N ARG A 80 3.15 13.04 9.06
CA ARG A 80 4.19 14.06 8.98
C ARG A 80 4.11 15.05 10.16
N GLU A 81 2.91 15.47 10.53
CA GLU A 81 2.68 16.36 11.67
C GLU A 81 3.10 15.70 13.00
N ALA A 82 2.77 14.43 13.19
CA ALA A 82 3.08 13.72 14.43
C ALA A 82 4.55 13.28 14.56
N THR A 83 5.20 12.91 13.45
CA THR A 83 6.54 12.29 13.46
C THR A 83 7.66 13.22 13.01
N GLY A 84 7.32 14.30 12.29
CA GLY A 84 8.28 15.15 11.60
C GLY A 84 8.96 14.51 10.38
N ARG A 85 8.72 13.23 10.07
CA ARG A 85 9.37 12.52 8.96
C ARG A 85 8.90 13.05 7.60
N LYS A 86 9.82 13.14 6.63
CA LYS A 86 9.59 13.65 5.28
C LYS A 86 10.38 12.85 4.23
N GLY A 87 10.00 12.99 2.96
CA GLY A 87 10.70 12.36 1.84
C GLY A 87 10.84 10.85 2.01
N LYS A 88 12.04 10.30 1.76
CA LYS A 88 12.30 8.86 1.88
C LYS A 88 12.04 8.32 3.28
N ALA A 89 12.36 9.06 4.34
CA ALA A 89 12.15 8.62 5.72
C ALA A 89 10.66 8.45 6.08
N LEU A 90 9.76 9.14 5.39
CA LEU A 90 8.31 8.98 5.52
C LEU A 90 7.81 7.83 4.61
N PHE A 91 8.16 7.87 3.33
CA PHE A 91 7.50 7.03 2.33
C PHE A 91 8.09 5.64 2.15
N MET A 92 9.41 5.46 2.33
CA MET A 92 10.05 4.14 2.16
C MET A 92 9.57 3.11 3.19
N PRO A 93 9.58 3.40 4.52
CA PRO A 93 9.07 2.45 5.50
C PRO A 93 7.58 2.16 5.30
N LEU A 94 6.75 3.16 5.00
CA LEU A 94 5.32 2.96 4.70
C LEU A 94 5.11 2.05 3.48
N ARG A 95 5.85 2.29 2.39
CA ARG A 95 5.80 1.43 1.20
C ARG A 95 6.12 0.00 1.55
N THR A 96 7.25 -0.19 2.22
CA THR A 96 7.75 -1.52 2.58
C THR A 96 6.76 -2.24 3.49
N ALA A 97 6.17 -1.56 4.47
CA ALA A 97 5.12 -2.13 5.32
C ALA A 97 3.88 -2.54 4.50
N LEU A 98 3.44 -1.68 3.58
CA LEU A 98 2.19 -1.92 2.84
C LEU A 98 2.32 -2.98 1.75
N THR A 99 3.49 -3.07 1.10
CA THR A 99 3.66 -3.90 -0.11
C THR A 99 4.71 -5.00 0.04
N GLY A 100 5.60 -4.90 1.03
CA GLY A 100 6.79 -5.74 1.15
C GLY A 100 7.92 -5.39 0.19
N LEU A 101 7.73 -4.38 -0.66
CA LEU A 101 8.66 -4.05 -1.74
C LEU A 101 9.17 -2.60 -1.61
N PRO A 102 10.44 -2.32 -1.91
CA PRO A 102 11.00 -0.97 -1.79
C PRO A 102 10.56 -0.02 -2.92
N SER A 103 9.96 -0.55 -3.98
CA SER A 103 9.47 0.18 -5.15
C SER A 103 8.14 -0.41 -5.65
N GLY A 104 7.48 0.26 -6.59
CA GLY A 104 6.23 -0.22 -7.16
C GLY A 104 5.27 0.91 -7.55
N PRO A 105 4.01 0.57 -7.86
CA PRO A 105 2.96 1.52 -8.21
C PRO A 105 2.74 2.58 -7.12
N GLU A 106 1.98 3.61 -7.48
CA GLU A 106 1.65 4.70 -6.58
C GLU A 106 0.82 4.22 -5.38
N LEU A 107 1.32 4.48 -4.17
CA LEU A 107 0.63 4.07 -2.94
C LEU A 107 -0.71 4.79 -2.76
N ALA A 108 -0.85 5.99 -3.33
CA ALA A 108 -2.09 6.73 -3.33
C ALA A 108 -3.22 6.00 -4.06
N ASP A 109 -2.88 5.23 -5.10
CA ASP A 109 -3.84 4.46 -5.89
C ASP A 109 -4.05 3.06 -5.29
N LEU A 110 -3.02 2.49 -4.66
CA LEU A 110 -3.12 1.17 -4.01
C LEU A 110 -3.87 1.20 -2.68
N LEU A 111 -3.66 2.24 -1.86
CA LEU A 111 -4.21 2.29 -0.50
C LEU A 111 -5.74 2.17 -0.47
N PRO A 112 -6.53 2.91 -1.29
CA PRO A 112 -7.98 2.75 -1.31
C PRO A 112 -8.44 1.33 -1.64
N LEU A 113 -7.69 0.61 -2.49
CA LEU A 113 -8.01 -0.76 -2.88
C LEU A 113 -7.69 -1.79 -1.79
N MET A 114 -6.69 -1.52 -0.95
CA MET A 114 -6.41 -2.36 0.23
C MET A 114 -7.51 -2.24 1.29
N GLY A 115 -8.22 -1.11 1.34
CA GLY A 115 -9.19 -0.78 2.38
C GLY A 115 -8.55 -0.63 3.76
N ARG A 116 -9.32 -0.18 4.76
CA ARG A 116 -8.77 0.06 6.10
C ARG A 116 -8.32 -1.20 6.78
N GLU A 117 -9.15 -2.24 6.75
CA GLU A 117 -8.84 -3.53 7.37
C GLU A 117 -7.57 -4.14 6.77
N GLY A 118 -7.51 -4.21 5.44
CA GLY A 118 -6.32 -4.72 4.75
C GLY A 118 -5.08 -3.88 5.09
N THR A 119 -5.19 -2.56 5.11
CA THR A 119 -4.08 -1.69 5.52
C THR A 119 -3.61 -2.04 6.93
N LEU A 120 -4.51 -2.15 7.92
CA LEU A 120 -4.15 -2.47 9.30
C LEU A 120 -3.54 -3.87 9.46
N ALA A 121 -3.95 -4.85 8.65
CA ALA A 121 -3.37 -6.19 8.67
C ALA A 121 -1.86 -6.22 8.34
N ARG A 122 -1.32 -5.12 7.81
CA ARG A 122 0.10 -4.95 7.43
C ARG A 122 0.92 -4.22 8.50
N ARG A 123 0.37 -4.01 9.69
CA ARG A 123 1.06 -3.36 10.82
C ARG A 123 2.26 -4.21 11.30
N PRO A 124 3.47 -3.63 11.46
CA PRO A 124 4.67 -4.35 11.92
C PRO A 124 4.73 -4.71 13.42
#